data_AF-A0A927UKI5-F1
#
_entry.id   AF-A0A927UKI5-F1
#
_cell.length_a   1.000
_cell.length_b   1.000
_cell.length_c   1.000
_cell.angle_alpha   90.00
_cell.angle_beta   90.00
_cell.angle_gamma   90.00
#
_symmetry.space_group_name_H-M   'P 1'
#
loop_
_entity.id
_entity.type
_entity.pdbx_description
1 polymer ?
#
loop_
_entity_poly.entity_id
_entity_poly.type
_entity_poly.pdbx_seq_one_letter_code
_entity_poly.pdbx_strand_id
1 'polypeptide(L)'
;MIPNYNPYQTAVPQQPRFQFQDPNFLKGRPVTSIEEVRATPIDFDGSIFYFPDLTNNRIYTKQINMDGTPLFKVYELKALPLEPQIPTGNFVTREEFEQVITQLKTMLTPPPQSSPVDNIIAQF
;
A
#
# COMPACT_ATOMS: atom_id res chain seq x y z
N MET A 1 -4.39 76.91 29.32
CA MET A 1 -3.55 76.09 28.43
C MET A 1 -3.83 74.63 28.75
N ILE A 2 -4.30 73.86 27.77
CA ILE A 2 -4.89 72.53 27.94
C ILE A 2 -3.79 71.46 27.99
N PRO A 3 -3.83 70.47 28.91
CA PRO A 3 -2.83 69.40 28.93
C PRO A 3 -3.10 68.39 27.81
N ASN A 4 -2.06 68.10 27.01
CA ASN A 4 -2.10 67.11 25.94
C ASN A 4 -2.03 65.70 26.53
N TYR A 5 -3.11 64.93 26.42
CA TYR A 5 -3.17 63.54 26.88
C TYR A 5 -2.73 62.62 25.73
N ASN A 6 -1.57 61.98 25.87
CA ASN A 6 -1.05 61.06 24.86
C ASN A 6 -1.50 59.63 25.23
N PRO A 7 -2.31 58.93 24.40
CA PRO A 7 -2.79 57.61 24.74
C PRO A 7 -1.67 56.58 24.60
N TYR A 8 -1.49 55.79 25.66
CA TYR A 8 -0.58 54.66 25.74
C TYR A 8 -0.82 53.68 24.58
N GLN A 9 0.21 53.44 23.77
CA GLN A 9 0.23 52.34 22.81
C GLN A 9 0.58 51.06 23.55
N THR A 10 -0.38 50.15 23.63
CA THR A 10 -0.21 48.80 24.17
C THR A 10 0.64 47.99 23.18
N ALA A 11 1.89 47.70 23.54
CA ALA A 11 2.73 46.78 22.79
C ALA A 11 2.18 45.36 22.94
N VAL A 12 1.65 44.80 21.85
CA VAL A 12 1.29 43.37 21.78
C VAL A 12 2.57 42.53 21.78
N PRO A 13 2.72 41.56 22.71
CA PRO A 13 3.90 40.70 22.72
C PRO A 13 3.88 39.79 21.49
N GLN A 14 4.81 40.02 20.56
CA GLN A 14 5.11 39.06 19.52
C GLN A 14 5.73 37.82 20.17
N GLN A 15 4.99 36.72 20.20
CA GLN A 15 5.54 35.45 20.63
C GLN A 15 6.62 35.00 19.62
N PRO A 16 7.81 34.60 20.10
CA PRO A 16 8.86 34.10 19.22
C PRO A 16 8.38 32.80 18.57
N ARG A 17 8.16 32.86 17.24
CA ARG A 17 7.97 31.64 16.45
C ARG A 17 9.31 30.93 16.37
N PHE A 18 9.43 29.81 17.07
CA PHE A 18 10.53 28.88 16.89
C PHE A 18 10.48 28.33 15.46
N GLN A 19 11.28 28.91 14.57
CA GLN A 19 11.59 28.32 13.26
C GLN A 19 12.68 27.27 13.49
N PHE A 20 12.26 26.02 13.65
CA PHE A 20 13.15 24.88 13.50
C PHE A 20 13.47 24.74 12.00
N GLN A 21 14.61 25.29 11.58
CA GLN A 21 15.20 25.03 10.26
C GLN A 21 16.07 23.77 10.35
N ASP A 22 15.43 22.59 10.33
CA ASP A 22 16.11 21.35 10.00
C ASP A 22 16.00 21.12 8.47
N PRO A 23 17.12 20.93 7.74
CA PRO A 23 17.14 21.00 6.28
C PRO A 23 16.50 19.80 5.53
N ASN A 24 16.00 18.78 6.23
CA ASN A 24 15.50 17.55 5.61
C ASN A 24 14.04 17.19 5.95
N PHE A 25 13.23 18.16 6.39
CA PHE A 25 11.82 17.88 6.67
C PHE A 25 10.99 17.79 5.38
N LEU A 26 10.06 16.82 5.34
CA LEU A 26 9.02 16.74 4.34
C LEU A 26 8.22 18.05 4.32
N LYS A 27 8.16 18.73 3.17
CA LYS A 27 7.37 19.95 3.01
C LYS A 27 5.88 19.63 3.09
N GLY A 28 5.13 20.53 3.71
CA GLY A 28 3.67 20.45 3.84
C GLY A 28 3.23 20.39 5.29
N ARG A 29 1.95 20.02 5.49
CA ARG A 29 1.30 20.00 6.80
C ARG A 29 0.06 19.12 6.76
N PRO A 30 -0.38 18.55 7.89
CA PRO A 30 -1.68 17.90 7.97
C PRO A 30 -2.82 18.85 7.59
N VAL A 31 -3.86 18.30 6.96
CA VAL A 31 -5.05 19.02 6.50
C VAL A 31 -6.31 18.23 6.82
N THR A 32 -7.45 18.89 6.72
CA THR A 32 -8.76 18.28 6.96
C THR A 32 -9.58 18.06 5.69
N SER A 33 -9.21 18.72 4.59
CA SER A 33 -9.91 18.60 3.32
C SER A 33 -9.04 18.94 2.11
N ILE A 34 -9.53 18.60 0.92
CA ILE A 34 -8.87 18.91 -0.36
C ILE A 34 -8.87 20.42 -0.67
N GLU A 35 -9.89 21.16 -0.23
CA GLU A 35 -10.02 22.61 -0.42
C GLU A 35 -8.88 23.35 0.28
N GLU A 36 -8.54 22.91 1.50
CA GLU A 36 -7.41 23.46 2.26
C GLU A 36 -6.08 23.26 1.53
N VAL A 37 -5.89 22.09 0.92
CA VAL A 37 -4.71 21.83 0.09
C VAL A 37 -4.71 22.77 -1.10
N ARG A 38 -5.84 22.91 -1.82
CA ARG A 38 -5.97 23.80 -3.00
C ARG A 38 -5.66 25.25 -2.67
N ALA A 39 -6.10 25.76 -1.52
CA ALA A 39 -5.82 27.11 -1.06
C ALA A 39 -4.37 27.31 -0.57
N THR A 40 -3.67 26.23 -0.22
CA THR A 40 -2.30 26.34 0.29
C THR A 40 -1.32 26.64 -0.85
N PRO A 41 -0.56 27.76 -0.78
CA PRO A 41 0.50 28.05 -1.74
C PRO A 41 1.71 27.14 -1.52
N ILE A 42 2.48 26.89 -2.58
CA ILE A 42 3.70 26.10 -2.55
C ILE A 42 4.81 26.82 -3.34
N ASP A 43 6.05 26.42 -3.08
CA ASP A 43 7.21 26.99 -3.77
C ASP A 43 7.31 26.48 -5.23
N PHE A 44 7.94 27.26 -6.10
CA PHE A 44 8.18 26.93 -7.51
C PHE A 44 9.53 26.20 -7.74
N ASP A 45 10.05 25.54 -6.70
CA ASP A 45 11.37 24.89 -6.71
C ASP A 45 11.33 23.41 -7.13
N GLY A 46 10.22 22.96 -7.71
CA GLY A 46 10.02 21.55 -8.06
C GLY A 46 9.84 20.61 -6.88
N SER A 47 9.87 21.08 -5.63
CA SER A 47 9.64 20.22 -4.46
C SER A 47 8.20 19.70 -4.41
N ILE A 48 8.04 18.47 -3.92
CA ILE A 48 6.73 17.89 -3.64
C ILE A 48 6.33 18.26 -2.21
N PHE A 49 5.16 18.87 -2.07
CA PHE A 49 4.52 19.13 -0.79
C PHE A 49 3.51 18.02 -0.48
N TYR A 50 3.55 17.49 0.73
CA TYR A 50 2.70 16.40 1.21
C TYR A 50 1.71 16.91 2.26
N PHE A 51 0.43 16.62 2.07
CA PHE A 51 -0.64 17.03 2.97
C PHE A 51 -1.43 15.79 3.42
N PRO A 52 -1.05 15.19 4.56
CA PRO A 52 -1.79 14.07 5.13
C PRO A 52 -3.18 14.50 5.62
N ASP A 53 -4.19 13.75 5.23
CA ASP A 53 -5.55 13.81 5.75
C ASP A 53 -5.84 12.50 6.48
N LEU A 54 -5.70 12.56 7.80
CA LEU A 54 -5.86 11.41 8.69
C LEU A 54 -7.34 10.99 8.84
N THR A 55 -8.27 11.92 8.58
CA THR A 55 -9.70 11.65 8.72
C THR A 55 -10.21 10.81 7.56
N ASN A 56 -9.78 11.16 6.34
CA ASN A 56 -10.21 10.48 5.12
C ASN A 56 -9.21 9.40 4.65
N ASN A 57 -8.17 9.12 5.44
CA ASN A 57 -7.08 8.21 5.12
C ASN A 57 -6.45 8.49 3.74
N ARG A 58 -6.15 9.76 3.47
CA ARG A 58 -5.62 10.24 2.19
C ARG A 58 -4.33 11.02 2.39
N ILE A 59 -3.52 11.07 1.34
CA ILE A 59 -2.39 11.98 1.23
C ILE A 59 -2.57 12.76 -0.07
N TYR A 60 -2.62 14.09 0.04
CA TYR A 60 -2.61 14.96 -1.12
C TYR A 60 -1.19 15.42 -1.39
N THR A 61 -0.81 15.54 -2.66
CA THR A 61 0.47 16.14 -3.04
C THR A 61 0.28 17.29 -4.00
N LYS A 62 1.01 18.38 -3.77
CA LYS A 62 1.16 19.49 -4.71
C LYS A 62 2.61 19.64 -5.12
N GLN A 63 2.84 19.92 -6.39
CA GLN A 63 4.15 20.25 -6.94
C GLN A 63 3.95 21.26 -8.07
N ILE A 64 4.86 22.22 -8.20
CA ILE A 64 5.00 23.00 -9.41
C ILE A 64 6.32 22.57 -10.02
N ASN A 65 6.25 21.87 -11.16
CA ASN A 65 7.42 21.38 -11.86
C ASN A 65 8.31 22.54 -12.35
N MET A 66 9.55 22.24 -12.72
CA MET A 66 10.49 23.25 -13.23
C MET A 66 10.05 23.91 -14.53
N ASP A 67 9.11 23.30 -15.27
CA ASP A 67 8.46 23.86 -16.45
C ASP A 67 7.25 24.76 -16.11
N GLY A 68 6.94 24.94 -14.83
CA GLY A 68 5.79 25.70 -14.33
C GLY A 68 4.47 24.92 -14.29
N THR A 69 4.46 23.64 -14.71
CA THR A 69 3.24 22.83 -14.74
C THR A 69 2.81 22.45 -13.31
N PRO A 70 1.56 22.74 -12.90
CA PRO A 70 1.05 22.32 -11.60
C PRO A 70 0.63 20.85 -11.63
N LEU A 71 1.14 20.07 -10.66
CA LEU A 71 0.78 18.67 -10.48
C LEU A 71 0.08 18.46 -9.14
N PHE A 72 -1.11 17.87 -9.20
CA PHE A 72 -1.91 17.52 -8.02
C PHE A 72 -2.24 16.03 -8.04
N LYS A 73 -1.90 15.31 -6.97
CA LYS A 73 -2.21 13.87 -6.82
C LYS A 73 -2.91 13.60 -5.51
N VAL A 74 -3.71 12.54 -5.50
CA VAL A 74 -4.42 12.03 -4.32
C VAL A 74 -4.05 10.56 -4.17
N TYR A 75 -3.52 10.22 -3.00
CA TYR A 75 -3.27 8.86 -2.58
C TYR A 75 -4.29 8.51 -1.51
N GLU A 76 -4.85 7.32 -1.57
CA GLU A 76 -5.84 6.82 -0.62
C GLU A 76 -5.34 5.52 -0.02
N LEU A 77 -5.40 5.42 1.30
CA LEU A 77 -5.09 4.19 2.01
C LEU A 77 -6.19 3.19 1.70
N LYS A 78 -5.84 2.18 0.92
CA LYS A 78 -6.71 1.02 0.72
C LYS A 78 -6.38 -0.01 1.78
N ALA A 79 -7.41 -0.55 2.42
CA ALA A 79 -7.25 -1.79 3.16
C ALA A 79 -6.71 -2.82 2.15
N LEU A 80 -5.56 -3.41 2.46
CA LEU A 80 -5.16 -4.60 1.74
C LEU A 80 -6.30 -5.61 1.93
N PRO A 81 -6.76 -6.27 0.85
CA PRO A 81 -7.56 -7.47 1.04
C PRO A 81 -6.80 -8.31 2.06
N LEU A 82 -7.45 -8.78 3.12
CA LEU A 82 -6.92 -9.95 3.80
C LEU A 82 -6.71 -10.93 2.65
N GLU A 83 -5.45 -11.26 2.34
CA GLU A 83 -5.20 -12.46 1.55
C GLU A 83 -6.12 -13.52 2.18
N PRO A 84 -6.96 -14.22 1.40
CA PRO A 84 -7.66 -15.36 1.95
C PRO A 84 -6.57 -16.13 2.67
N GLN A 85 -6.70 -16.29 3.99
CA GLN A 85 -5.74 -17.06 4.77
C GLN A 85 -5.61 -18.35 3.99
N ILE A 86 -4.53 -18.52 3.22
CA ILE A 86 -4.26 -19.79 2.60
C ILE A 86 -4.15 -20.63 3.84
N PRO A 87 -5.09 -21.57 4.10
CA PRO A 87 -4.95 -22.40 5.27
C PRO A 87 -3.52 -22.89 5.21
N THR A 88 -2.77 -22.72 6.29
CA THR A 88 -1.40 -23.20 6.43
C THR A 88 -1.50 -24.71 6.29
N GLY A 89 -1.55 -25.15 5.05
CA GLY A 89 -2.39 -26.26 4.65
C GLY A 89 -1.53 -27.09 3.77
N ASN A 90 -0.75 -27.92 4.44
CA ASN A 90 -0.03 -29.09 3.93
C ASN A 90 0.17 -29.05 2.42
N PHE A 91 1.13 -28.23 1.99
CA PHE A 91 1.60 -28.27 0.61
C PHE A 91 2.35 -29.57 0.40
N VAL A 92 2.03 -30.27 -0.67
CA VAL A 92 2.80 -31.41 -1.15
C VAL A 92 3.74 -30.95 -2.26
N THR A 93 4.93 -31.53 -2.33
CA THR A 93 5.83 -31.27 -3.45
C THR A 93 5.27 -31.85 -4.74
N ARG A 94 5.81 -31.42 -5.88
CA ARG A 94 5.42 -31.97 -7.18
C ARG A 94 5.68 -33.48 -7.24
N GLU A 95 6.80 -33.92 -6.66
CA GLU A 95 7.20 -35.31 -6.62
C GLU A 95 6.20 -36.16 -5.81
N GLU A 96 5.78 -35.67 -4.65
CA GLU A 96 4.78 -36.34 -3.80
C GLU A 96 3.44 -36.48 -4.53
N PHE A 97 3.01 -35.43 -5.24
CA PHE A 97 1.79 -35.46 -6.05
C PHE A 97 1.88 -36.49 -7.20
N GLU A 98 3.00 -36.50 -7.93
CA GLU A 98 3.21 -37.44 -9.05
C GLU A 98 3.25 -38.91 -8.57
N GLN A 99 3.81 -39.16 -7.38
CA GLN A 99 3.79 -40.49 -6.75
C GLN A 99 2.37 -40.96 -6.44
N VAL A 100 1.55 -40.10 -5.82
CA VAL A 100 0.16 -40.45 -5.49
C VAL A 100 -0.65 -40.73 -6.75
N ILE A 101 -0.50 -39.92 -7.80
CA ILE A 101 -1.17 -40.14 -9.08
C ILE A 101 -0.78 -41.47 -9.71
N THR A 102 0.50 -41.84 -9.63
CA THR A 102 1.00 -43.11 -10.15
C THR A 102 0.38 -44.28 -9.39
N GLN A 103 0.36 -44.19 -8.06
CA GLN A 103 -0.21 -45.21 -7.19
C GLN A 103 -1.72 -45.39 -7.43
N LEU A 104 -2.45 -44.29 -7.61
CA LEU A 104 -3.89 -44.30 -7.90
C LEU A 104 -4.19 -44.98 -9.24
N LYS A 105 -3.37 -44.71 -10.27
CA LYS A 105 -3.50 -45.35 -11.60
C LYS A 105 -3.27 -46.85 -11.54
N THR A 106 -2.29 -47.31 -10.76
CA THR A 106 -2.05 -48.75 -10.57
C THR A 106 -3.23 -49.43 -9.88
N MET A 107 -3.89 -48.77 -8.93
CA MET A 107 -5.08 -49.32 -8.27
C MET A 107 -6.32 -49.35 -9.17
N LEU A 108 -6.45 -48.40 -10.09
CA LEU A 108 -7.59 -48.32 -11.02
C LEU A 108 -7.43 -49.20 -12.26
N THR A 109 -6.23 -49.72 -12.52
CA THR A 109 -5.99 -50.62 -13.66
C THR A 109 -6.00 -52.07 -13.15
N PRO A 110 -6.97 -52.92 -13.55
CA PRO A 110 -6.94 -54.33 -13.17
C PRO A 110 -5.69 -55.00 -13.75
N PRO A 111 -5.03 -55.92 -13.02
CA PRO A 111 -3.88 -56.62 -13.53
C PRO A 111 -4.25 -57.40 -14.81
N PRO A 112 -3.32 -57.57 -15.77
CA PRO A 112 -3.57 -58.44 -16.91
C PRO A 112 -3.91 -59.84 -16.39
N GLN A 113 -5.11 -60.32 -16.71
CA GLN A 113 -5.51 -61.70 -16.43
C GLN A 113 -4.56 -62.62 -17.19
N SER A 114 -3.69 -63.30 -16.45
CA SER A 114 -2.93 -64.44 -16.99
C SER A 114 -3.91 -65.60 -17.16
N SER A 115 -4.36 -65.86 -18.39
CA SER A 115 -5.03 -67.11 -18.73
C SER A 115 -4.00 -68.26 -18.64
N PRO A 116 -4.19 -69.28 -17.80
CA PRO A 116 -3.40 -70.50 -17.90
C PRO A 116 -3.81 -71.24 -19.18
N VAL A 117 -2.89 -71.39 -20.13
CA VAL A 117 -3.04 -72.36 -21.22
C VAL A 117 -2.70 -73.72 -20.62
N ASP A 118 -3.71 -74.41 -20.10
CA ASP A 118 -3.54 -75.77 -19.58
C ASP A 118 -3.31 -76.76 -20.73
N ASN A 119 -2.13 -77.37 -20.67
CA ASN A 119 -1.73 -78.60 -21.36
C ASN A 119 -2.70 -79.74 -21.05
N ILE A 120 -3.52 -80.21 -21.99
CA ILE A 120 -3.94 -81.61 -22.11
C ILE A 120 -4.38 -81.86 -23.57
N ILE A 121 -3.64 -82.66 -24.34
CA ILE A 121 -4.05 -83.98 -24.90
C ILE A 121 -2.80 -84.66 -25.48
N ALA A 122 -2.14 -85.47 -24.65
CA ALA A 122 -1.47 -86.69 -25.09
C ALA A 122 -2.09 -87.83 -24.27
N GLN A 123 -2.32 -88.97 -24.92
CA GLN A 123 -3.06 -90.18 -24.48
C GLN A 123 -4.57 -90.12 -24.75
N PHE A 124 -5.01 -90.68 -25.89
CA PHE A 124 -5.58 -92.03 -26.02
C PHE A 124 -5.45 -92.49 -27.46
#